data_AF-A0A1E3H1P9-F1
#
_entry.id   AF-A0A1E3H1P9-F1
#
_cell.length_a   1.000
_cell.length_b   1.000
_cell.length_c   1.000
_cell.angle_alpha   90.00
_cell.angle_beta   90.00
_cell.angle_gamma   90.00
#
_symmetry.space_group_name_H-M   'P 1'
#
loop_
_entity.id
_entity.type
_entity.pdbx_description
1 polymer ?
#
loop_
_entity_poly.entity_id
_entity_poly.type
_entity_poly.pdbx_seq_one_letter_code
_entity_poly.pdbx_strand_id
1 'polypeptide(L)' 'MERGRRTIEARLRALLDLGRRQGHLAFADPHEAYETLYGLVVRDLHVRMLLGAPAPEGADVKVQAARAVDGFFRLYGRM' A
#
# COMPACT_ATOMS: atom_id res chain seq x y z
N MET A 1 -3.25 -9.10 18.18
CA MET A 1 -3.35 -8.64 16.77
C MET A 1 -2.02 -8.74 15.98
N GLU A 2 -0.88 -9.05 16.60
CA GLU A 2 0.45 -9.06 15.93
C GLU A 2 0.66 -10.11 14.83
N ARG A 3 -0.01 -11.27 14.89
CA ARG A 3 0.19 -12.34 13.90
C ARG A 3 -0.27 -11.94 12.50
N GLY A 4 -1.44 -11.30 12.38
CA GLY A 4 -1.98 -10.88 11.08
C GLY A 4 -1.13 -9.81 10.40
N ARG A 5 -0.64 -8.82 11.16
CA ARG A 5 0.22 -7.74 10.66
C ARG A 5 1.52 -8.29 10.07
N ARG A 6 2.22 -9.17 10.81
CA ARG A 6 3.48 -9.76 10.34
C ARG A 6 3.30 -10.62 9.08
N THR A 7 2.18 -11.36 8.97
CA THR A 7 1.90 -12.15 7.77
C THR A 7 1.63 -11.29 6.55
N ILE A 8 0.87 -10.20 6.69
CA ILE A 8 0.59 -9.28 5.58
C ILE A 8 1.87 -8.55 5.16
N GLU A 9 2.65 -8.09 6.14
CA GLU A 9 3.93 -7.42 5.92
C GLU A 9 4.90 -8.29 5.11
N ALA A 10 5.11 -9.55 5.51
CA ALA A 10 6.00 -10.45 4.79
C ALA A 10 5.55 -10.69 3.33
N ARG A 11 4.24 -10.86 3.11
CA ARG A 11 3.67 -11.04 1.77
C ARG A 11 3.85 -9.79 0.90
N LEU A 12 3.60 -8.61 1.47
CA LEU A 12 3.70 -7.35 0.74
C LEU A 12 5.15 -7.06 0.35
N ARG A 13 6.11 -7.27 1.26
CA ARG A 13 7.54 -7.14 0.96
C ARG A 13 7.99 -8.09 -0.16
N ALA A 14 7.52 -9.35 -0.14
CA ALA A 14 7.82 -10.32 -1.20
C ALA A 14 7.28 -9.88 -2.56
N LEU A 15 6.08 -9.29 -2.60
CA LEU A 15 5.47 -8.78 -3.83
C LEU A 15 6.22 -7.55 -4.38
N LEU A 16 6.64 -6.64 -3.50
CA LEU A 16 7.46 -5.48 -3.89
C LEU A 16 8.83 -5.91 -4.43
N ASP A 17 9.50 -6.87 -3.80
CA ASP A 17 10.78 -7.38 -4.29
C ASP A 17 10.63 -8.06 -5.66
N LEU A 18 9.55 -8.83 -5.87
CA LEU A 18 9.26 -9.41 -7.18
C LEU A 18 9.06 -8.33 -8.25
N GLY A 19 8.26 -7.30 -7.98
CA GLY A 19 8.04 -6.19 -8.90
C GLY A 19 9.32 -5.42 -9.23
N ARG A 20 10.22 -5.27 -8.26
CA ARG A 20 11.54 -4.67 -8.48
C ARG A 20 12.44 -5.54 -9.36
N ARG A 21 12.51 -6.85 -9.08
CA ARG A 21 13.30 -7.81 -9.89
C ARG A 21 12.81 -7.89 -11.34
N GLN A 22 11.51 -7.70 -11.56
CA GLN A 22 10.91 -7.67 -12.89
C GLN A 22 11.03 -6.29 -13.58
N GLY A 23 11.60 -5.30 -12.91
CA GLY A 23 11.80 -3.95 -13.46
C GLY A 23 10.56 -3.06 -13.44
N HIS A 24 9.45 -3.50 -12.85
CA HIS A 24 8.23 -2.68 -12.71
C HIS A 24 8.36 -1.60 -11.64
N LEU A 25 9.22 -1.83 -10.65
CA LEU A 25 9.44 -0.93 -9.51
C LEU A 25 10.92 -0.56 -9.35
N ALA A 26 11.18 0.67 -8.94
CA ALA A 26 12.50 1.16 -8.59
C ALA A 26 12.45 1.86 -7.23
N PHE A 27 13.02 1.21 -6.22
CA PHE A 27 13.19 1.74 -4.87
C PHE A 27 14.51 1.24 -4.28
N ALA A 28 15.12 2.04 -3.41
CA ALA A 28 16.40 1.71 -2.78
C ALA A 28 16.22 0.76 -1.59
N ASP A 29 15.20 1.01 -0.77
CA ASP A 29 14.93 0.24 0.44
C ASP A 29 13.52 -0.40 0.42
N PRO A 30 13.41 -1.74 0.55
CA PRO A 30 12.12 -2.42 0.56
C PRO A 30 11.29 -2.17 1.83
N HIS A 31 11.90 -1.72 2.93
CA HIS A 31 11.16 -1.35 4.13
C HIS A 31 10.45 -0.01 3.96
N GLU A 32 11.14 0.99 3.43
CA GLU A 32 10.59 2.30 3.09
C GLU A 32 9.47 2.20 2.04
N ALA A 33 9.67 1.39 0.99
CA ALA A 33 8.64 1.14 -0.01
C ALA A 33 7.39 0.50 0.60
N TYR A 34 7.57 -0.47 1.52
CA TYR A 34 6.47 -1.06 2.27
C TYR A 34 5.73 -0.04 3.13
N GLU A 35 6.44 0.77 3.93
CA GLU A 35 5.83 1.77 4.80
C GLU A 35 5.09 2.84 4.00
N THR A 36 5.62 3.21 2.84
CA THR A 36 4.95 4.14 1.91
C THR A 36 3.62 3.56 1.42
N LEU A 37 3.63 2.33 0.88
CA LEU A 37 2.40 1.68 0.40
C LEU A 37 1.38 1.49 1.52
N TYR A 38 1.83 1.07 2.70
CA TYR A 38 0.98 0.93 3.87
C TYR A 38 0.38 2.27 4.31
N GLY A 39 1.18 3.34 4.30
CA GLY A 39 0.73 4.70 4.58
C GLY A 39 -0.32 5.18 3.59
N LEU A 40 -0.14 4.93 2.30
CA LEU A 40 -1.12 5.29 1.26
C LEU A 40 -2.46 4.56 1.43
N VAL A 41 -2.44 3.31 1.90
CA VAL A 41 -3.66 2.51 2.14
C VAL A 41 -4.34 2.87 3.46
N VAL A 42 -3.58 3.01 4.55
CA VAL A 42 -4.13 3.13 5.91
C VAL A 42 -4.29 4.57 6.36
N ARG A 43 -3.35 5.47 6.03
CA ARG A 43 -3.40 6.87 6.48
C ARG A 43 -4.55 7.62 5.82
N ASP A 44 -4.78 7.37 4.53
CA ASP A 44 -5.93 7.95 3.82
C ASP A 44 -7.26 7.52 4.45
N LEU A 45 -7.40 6.24 4.78
CA LEU A 45 -8.57 5.71 5.46
C LEU A 45 -8.74 6.33 6.86
N HIS A 46 -7.70 6.33 7.68
CA HIS A 46 -7.74 6.87 9.04
C HIS A 46 -8.13 8.36 9.06
N VAL A 47 -7.56 9.17 8.16
CA VAL A 47 -7.87 10.60 8.07
C VAL A 47 -9.34 10.83 7.72
N ARG A 48 -9.89 10.07 6.77
CA ARG A 48 -11.31 10.21 6.39
C ARG A 48 -12.25 9.81 7.52
N MET A 49 -11.92 8.75 8.24
CA MET A 49 -12.69 8.35 9.43
C MET A 49 -12.61 9.40 10.54
N LEU A 50 -11.45 10.03 10.78
CA LEU A 50 -11.32 11.15 11.71
C LEU A 50 -12.17 12.36 11.31
N LEU A 51 -12.44 12.55 10.02
CA LEU A 51 -13.32 13.58 9.48
C LEU A 51 -14.81 13.19 9.48
N GLY A 52 -15.16 12.03 10.06
CA GLY A 52 -16.54 11.55 10.19
C GLY A 52 -17.06 10.73 9.00
N ALA A 53 -16.20 10.36 8.05
CA ALA A 53 -16.60 9.43 6.99
C ALA A 53 -16.83 8.02 7.55
N PRO A 54 -17.85 7.29 7.05
CA PRO A 54 -18.05 5.89 7.42
C PRO A 54 -16.86 5.04 6.98
N ALA A 55 -16.64 3.91 7.66
CA ALA A 55 -15.68 2.92 7.18
C ALA A 55 -16.09 2.47 5.77
N PRO A 56 -15.16 2.37 4.81
CA PRO A 56 -15.47 1.98 3.45
C PRO A 56 -15.93 0.53 3.42
N GLU A 57 -16.98 0.24 2.64
CA GLU A 57 -17.54 -1.08 2.47
C GLU A 57 -17.53 -1.48 1.00
N GLY A 58 -17.31 -2.77 0.73
CA GLY A 58 -17.44 -3.34 -0.62
C GLY A 58 -16.63 -2.61 -1.70
N ALA A 59 -17.34 -1.87 -2.56
CA ALA A 59 -16.78 -1.17 -3.72
C ALA A 59 -15.82 -0.03 -3.33
N ASP A 60 -16.08 0.66 -2.21
CA ASP A 60 -15.24 1.79 -1.77
C ASP A 60 -13.83 1.33 -1.37
N VAL A 61 -13.71 0.15 -0.77
CA VAL A 61 -12.41 -0.45 -0.43
C VAL A 61 -11.58 -0.67 -1.68
N LYS A 62 -12.19 -1.16 -2.77
CA LYS A 62 -11.49 -1.38 -4.04
C LYS A 62 -11.01 -0.08 -4.67
N VAL A 63 -11.86 0.96 -4.64
CA VAL A 63 -11.50 2.29 -5.16
C VAL A 63 -10.35 2.90 -4.35
N GLN A 64 -10.36 2.79 -3.01
CA GLN A 64 -9.24 3.27 -2.20
C GLN A 64 -7.95 2.50 -2.48
N ALA A 65 -8.03 1.17 -2.56
CA ALA A 65 -6.87 0.34 -2.87
C ALA A 65 -6.28 0.72 -4.24
N ALA A 66 -7.12 0.92 -5.26
CA ALA A 66 -6.66 1.34 -6.58
C ALA A 66 -5.95 2.71 -6.55
N ARG A 67 -6.48 3.69 -5.81
CA ARG A 67 -5.85 5.01 -5.64
C ARG A 67 -4.49 4.91 -4.93
N ALA A 68 -4.40 4.10 -3.89
CA ALA A 68 -3.14 3.89 -3.17
C ALA A 68 -2.08 3.23 -4.08
N VAL A 69 -2.47 2.23 -4.87
CA VAL A 69 -1.57 1.58 -5.84
C VAL A 69 -1.13 2.55 -6.93
N ASP A 70 -2.04 3.34 -7.50
CA ASP A 70 -1.72 4.37 -8.50
C ASP A 70 -0.73 5.41 -7.96
N GLY A 71 -0.96 5.92 -6.74
CA GLY A 71 -0.02 6.81 -6.05
C GLY A 71 1.35 6.17 -5.81
N PHE A 72 1.38 4.89 -5.45
CA PHE A 72 2.62 4.15 -5.25
C PHE A 72 3.41 4.00 -6.56
N PHE A 73 2.76 3.66 -7.68
CA PHE A 73 3.41 3.58 -8.99
C PHE A 73 3.87 4.95 -9.49
N ARG A 74 3.24 6.07 -9.10
CA ARG A 74 3.80 7.40 -9.41
C ARG A 74 5.12 7.67 -8.68
N LEU A 75 5.32 7.10 -7.49
CA LEU A 75 6.53 7.31 -6.69
C LEU A 75 7.66 6.35 -7.08
N TYR A 76 7.32 5.08 -7.32
CA TYR A 76 8.30 4.01 -7.51
C TYR A 76 8.16 3.23 -8.81
N GLY A 77 7.18 3.54 -9.65
CA GLY A 77 6.99 2.88 -10.94
C GLY A 77 8.11 3.22 -11.91
N ARG A 78 8.47 2.23 -12.73
CA ARG A 78 9.43 2.41 -13.82
C ARG A 78 8.74 2.12 -15.15
N MET A 79 8.98 2.99 -16.13
CA MET A 79 8.52 2.84 -17.52
C MET A 79 9.45 1.89 -18.29
#